data_AF-A0A267ECX7-F1
#
_entry.id   AF-A0A267ECX7-F1
#
_cell.length_a   1.000
_cell.length_b   1.000
_cell.length_c   1.000
_cell.angle_alpha   90.00
_cell.angle_beta   90.00
_cell.angle_gamma   90.00
#
_symmetry.space_group_name_H-M   'P 1'
#
loop_
_entity.id
_entity.type
_entity.pdbx_description
1 polymer ?
#
loop_
_entity_poly.entity_id
_entity_poly.type
_entity_poly.pdbx_seq_one_letter_code
_entity_poly.pdbx_strand_id
1 'polypeptide(L)'
;MVTPEQAKEFGVEWMELDKLWPEADAVTLHVPLLPHTENLVNARVLASCRRGVFIINAARGGLVQEGDLLAALESGQCGGAGLDVFAVEPPQDARLLQHERVLTTPHLGASTIEAQSRVAVEIAEQFVRLARGEGVHGAVNGEGLAANPETAAWQLLARRLAQLAAAGVAAGLAGPNGDRLRLRLRAPAALARLARPLQAAAAAGALATRGESRGLVGAVAAANKQGIDVDFEVAEAEVVKKGAAAPTTLEIDCPDRRPGWSVGGVGSGPALTRCCGRELSQPLVLDGTVALLQAGAAQLPPVQRLLAAARSADGSCVVCRLDGPAAVEGSQLCVTFS
;
A
#
# COMPACT_ATOMS: atom_id res chain seq x y z
N MET A 1 -14.08 13.40 -2.85
CA MET A 1 -15.27 14.18 -2.44
C MET A 1 -15.62 15.13 -3.55
N VAL A 2 -16.91 15.37 -3.77
CA VAL A 2 -17.41 16.27 -4.84
C VAL A 2 -17.13 17.73 -4.42
N THR A 3 -16.52 18.51 -5.31
CA THR A 3 -16.25 19.93 -5.04
C THR A 3 -17.50 20.79 -5.36
N PRO A 4 -17.61 22.02 -4.81
CA PRO A 4 -18.70 22.92 -5.15
C PRO A 4 -18.81 23.21 -6.66
N GLU A 5 -17.67 23.27 -7.36
CA GLU A 5 -17.62 23.48 -8.81
C GLU A 5 -18.23 22.30 -9.56
N GLN A 6 -17.87 21.07 -9.17
CA GLN A 6 -18.43 19.84 -9.75
C GLN A 6 -19.94 19.76 -9.51
N ALA A 7 -20.42 20.08 -8.30
CA ALA A 7 -21.86 20.10 -8.01
C ALA A 7 -22.61 21.11 -8.89
N LYS A 8 -22.03 22.31 -9.08
CA LYS A 8 -22.59 23.36 -9.93
C LYS A 8 -22.74 22.94 -11.39
N GLU A 9 -21.81 22.14 -11.93
CA GLU A 9 -21.91 21.59 -13.30
C GLU A 9 -23.16 20.72 -13.50
N PHE A 10 -23.63 20.05 -12.45
CA PHE A 10 -24.85 19.24 -12.46
C PHE A 10 -26.10 20.03 -12.01
N GLY A 11 -25.98 21.35 -11.80
CA GLY A 11 -27.08 22.17 -11.30
C GLY A 11 -27.47 21.85 -9.85
N VAL A 12 -26.56 21.27 -9.07
CA VAL A 12 -26.78 20.88 -7.67
C VAL A 12 -26.15 21.94 -6.76
N GLU A 13 -26.91 22.39 -5.76
CA GLU A 13 -26.37 23.24 -4.70
C GLU A 13 -25.50 22.42 -3.75
N TRP A 14 -24.23 22.81 -3.63
CA TRP A 14 -23.32 22.18 -2.68
C TRP A 14 -23.54 22.76 -1.28
N MET A 15 -23.64 21.89 -0.28
CA MET A 15 -23.81 22.29 1.12
C MET A 15 -22.90 21.49 2.04
N GLU A 16 -22.47 22.12 3.13
CA GLU A 16 -21.88 21.42 4.27
C GLU A 16 -22.96 20.59 4.98
N LEU A 17 -22.61 19.40 5.49
CA LEU A 17 -23.56 18.47 6.10
C LEU A 17 -24.39 19.11 7.22
N ASP A 18 -23.76 19.88 8.10
CA ASP A 18 -24.44 20.55 9.21
C ASP A 18 -25.51 21.56 8.78
N LYS A 19 -25.38 22.10 7.55
CA LYS A 19 -26.39 22.99 6.93
C LYS A 19 -27.41 22.22 6.09
N LEU A 20 -27.03 21.04 5.60
CA LEU A 20 -27.90 20.19 4.78
C LEU A 20 -28.98 19.51 5.63
N TRP A 21 -28.62 18.94 6.79
CA TRP A 21 -29.55 18.15 7.60
C TRP A 21 -30.85 18.89 7.96
N PRO A 22 -30.81 20.14 8.45
CA PRO A 22 -32.03 20.87 8.83
C PRO A 22 -32.93 21.26 7.65
N GLU A 23 -32.39 21.23 6.42
CA GLU A 23 -33.09 21.63 5.20
C GLU A 23 -33.66 20.42 4.43
N ALA A 24 -33.17 19.22 4.70
CA ALA A 24 -33.54 18.03 3.94
C ALA A 24 -34.90 17.47 4.35
N ASP A 25 -35.82 17.35 3.38
CA ASP A 25 -37.05 16.58 3.52
C ASP A 25 -36.81 15.08 3.24
N ALA A 26 -35.83 14.77 2.41
CA ALA A 26 -35.34 13.43 2.12
C ALA A 26 -33.83 13.42 1.92
N VAL A 27 -33.18 12.35 2.36
CA VAL A 27 -31.73 12.15 2.26
C VAL A 27 -31.47 10.80 1.59
N THR A 28 -30.63 10.79 0.55
CA THR A 28 -30.09 9.56 -0.04
C THR A 28 -28.58 9.49 0.11
N LEU A 29 -28.07 8.34 0.55
CA LEU A 29 -26.65 8.14 0.81
C LEU A 29 -25.95 7.51 -0.40
N HIS A 30 -24.86 8.12 -0.85
CA HIS A 30 -24.02 7.66 -1.98
C HIS A 30 -22.53 7.80 -1.67
N VAL A 31 -22.11 7.26 -0.52
CA VAL A 31 -20.72 7.30 -0.04
C VAL A 31 -20.21 5.88 0.28
N PRO A 32 -18.90 5.62 0.17
CA PRO A 32 -18.34 4.38 0.67
C PRO A 32 -18.40 4.31 2.20
N LEU A 33 -18.40 3.09 2.74
CA LEU A 33 -18.17 2.86 4.16
C LEU A 33 -16.67 2.98 4.46
N LEU A 34 -16.32 3.95 5.28
CA LEU A 34 -14.97 4.27 5.77
C LEU A 34 -15.09 4.64 7.26
N PRO A 35 -14.00 4.61 8.05
CA PRO A 35 -14.07 4.94 9.48
C PRO A 35 -14.72 6.29 9.81
N HIS A 36 -14.61 7.27 8.90
CA HIS A 36 -15.21 8.60 9.07
C HIS A 36 -16.64 8.74 8.52
N THR A 37 -17.15 7.73 7.79
CA THR A 37 -18.53 7.69 7.24
C THR A 37 -19.37 6.58 7.90
N GLU A 38 -18.78 5.80 8.79
CA GLU A 38 -19.49 4.87 9.66
C GLU A 38 -20.43 5.65 10.58
N ASN A 39 -21.68 5.20 10.66
CA ASN A 39 -22.76 5.85 11.42
C ASN A 39 -22.91 7.35 11.11
N LEU A 40 -22.70 7.72 9.84
CA LEU A 40 -22.89 9.08 9.33
C LEU A 40 -24.29 9.60 9.66
N VAL A 41 -25.31 8.74 9.56
CA VAL A 41 -26.66 9.02 10.06
C VAL A 41 -26.84 8.31 11.39
N ASN A 42 -26.88 9.08 12.46
CA ASN A 42 -27.05 8.62 13.85
C ASN A 42 -28.12 9.47 14.56
N ALA A 43 -28.39 9.19 15.83
CA ALA A 43 -29.41 9.91 16.62
C ALA A 43 -29.25 11.44 16.58
N ARG A 44 -28.02 11.96 16.66
CA ARG A 44 -27.76 13.41 16.63
C ARG A 44 -28.14 14.00 15.28
N VAL A 45 -27.76 13.35 14.18
CA VAL A 45 -28.08 13.80 12.82
C VAL A 45 -29.58 13.72 12.56
N LEU A 46 -30.22 12.61 12.94
CA LEU A 46 -31.67 12.44 12.80
C LEU A 46 -32.44 13.50 13.58
N ALA A 47 -31.97 13.88 14.77
CA ALA A 47 -32.58 14.95 15.57
C ALA A 47 -32.40 16.34 14.96
N SER A 48 -31.32 16.59 14.20
CA SER A 48 -31.14 17.87 13.49
C SER A 48 -31.93 17.97 12.17
N CYS A 49 -32.43 16.85 11.66
CA CYS A 49 -33.24 16.84 10.45
C CYS A 49 -34.64 17.42 10.69
N ARG A 50 -35.33 17.77 9.61
CA ARG A 50 -36.75 18.10 9.66
C ARG A 50 -37.53 16.91 10.21
N ARG A 51 -38.52 17.19 11.06
CA ARG A 51 -39.42 16.16 11.58
C ARG A 51 -40.20 15.54 10.42
N GLY A 52 -40.14 14.21 10.30
CA GLY A 52 -40.73 13.47 9.19
C GLY A 52 -39.78 13.25 8.01
N VAL A 53 -38.47 13.51 8.16
CA VAL A 53 -37.47 13.26 7.11
C VAL A 53 -37.51 11.82 6.60
N PHE A 54 -37.27 11.62 5.30
CA PHE A 54 -37.08 10.29 4.71
C PHE A 54 -35.60 9.95 4.54
N ILE A 55 -35.19 8.76 4.97
CA ILE A 55 -33.79 8.30 4.84
C ILE A 55 -33.70 7.13 3.86
N ILE A 56 -32.87 7.26 2.84
CA ILE A 56 -32.64 6.25 1.82
C ILE A 56 -31.17 5.82 1.87
N ASN A 57 -30.93 4.52 2.05
CA ASN A 57 -29.60 3.93 1.98
C ASN A 57 -29.60 2.71 1.04
N ALA A 58 -29.07 2.93 -0.16
CA ALA A 58 -28.72 1.87 -1.10
C ALA A 58 -27.21 1.84 -1.42
N ALA A 59 -26.39 2.43 -0.54
CA ALA A 59 -24.95 2.51 -0.72
C ALA A 59 -24.21 1.39 0.01
N ARG A 60 -24.10 1.47 1.33
CA ARG A 60 -23.42 0.46 2.17
C ARG A 60 -24.11 0.35 3.52
N GLY A 61 -24.13 -0.88 4.06
CA GLY A 61 -24.45 -1.11 5.46
C GLY A 61 -23.53 -0.34 6.40
N GLY A 62 -24.00 0.00 7.60
CA GLY A 62 -23.22 0.72 8.61
C GLY A 62 -23.07 2.23 8.37
N LEU A 63 -23.60 2.79 7.28
CA LEU A 63 -23.67 4.26 7.11
C LEU A 63 -24.77 4.88 7.98
N VAL A 64 -25.82 4.11 8.27
CA VAL A 64 -26.92 4.48 9.16
C VAL A 64 -26.85 3.61 10.39
N GLN A 65 -26.91 4.23 11.57
CA GLN A 65 -27.03 3.51 12.83
C GLN A 65 -28.48 2.99 12.96
N GLU A 66 -28.67 1.69 12.70
CA GLU A 66 -29.98 1.03 12.55
C GLU A 66 -30.89 1.19 13.79
N GLY A 67 -30.34 1.11 14.99
CA GLY A 67 -31.08 1.31 16.24
C GLY A 67 -31.55 2.76 16.43
N ASP A 68 -30.73 3.74 16.04
CA ASP A 68 -31.13 5.15 16.09
C ASP A 68 -32.20 5.46 15.05
N LEU A 69 -32.09 4.87 13.86
CA LEU A 69 -33.11 4.99 12.82
C LEU A 69 -34.44 4.40 13.29
N LEU A 70 -34.43 3.22 13.91
CA LEU A 70 -35.63 2.60 14.47
C LEU A 70 -36.31 3.53 15.49
N ALA A 71 -35.54 4.06 16.45
CA ALA A 71 -36.08 5.00 17.44
C ALA A 71 -36.62 6.29 16.80
N ALA A 72 -35.97 6.80 15.75
CA ALA A 72 -36.44 7.96 15.02
C ALA A 72 -37.75 7.68 14.25
N LEU A 73 -37.92 6.47 13.69
CA LEU A 73 -39.14 6.04 13.03
C LEU A 73 -40.32 5.92 14.02
N GLU A 74 -40.07 5.31 15.18
CA GLU A 74 -41.06 5.13 16.25
C GLU A 74 -41.52 6.47 16.83
N SER A 75 -40.59 7.41 17.04
CA SER A 75 -40.90 8.77 17.54
C SER A 75 -41.52 9.70 16.49
N GLY A 76 -41.52 9.30 15.22
CA GLY A 76 -41.93 10.11 14.07
C GLY A 76 -40.97 11.23 13.72
N GLN A 77 -39.74 11.21 14.25
CA GLN A 77 -38.67 12.09 13.78
C GLN A 77 -38.29 11.73 12.33
N CYS A 78 -38.25 10.44 12.01
CA CYS A 78 -38.12 9.92 10.66
C CYS A 78 -39.52 9.51 10.16
N GLY A 79 -39.91 10.03 8.98
CA GLY A 79 -41.21 9.74 8.36
C GLY A 79 -41.24 8.38 7.65
N GLY A 80 -40.08 7.87 7.26
CA GLY A 80 -39.91 6.57 6.63
C GLY A 80 -38.48 6.33 6.15
N ALA A 81 -38.17 5.08 5.84
CA ALA A 81 -36.84 4.73 5.32
C ALA A 81 -36.89 3.74 4.16
N GLY A 82 -35.94 3.84 3.25
CA GLY A 82 -35.68 2.88 2.18
C GLY A 82 -34.29 2.26 2.34
N LEU A 83 -34.20 0.96 2.62
CA LEU A 83 -32.94 0.28 2.92
C LEU A 83 -32.70 -0.90 1.98
N ASP A 84 -31.64 -0.83 1.17
CA ASP A 84 -31.18 -1.98 0.36
C ASP A 84 -30.05 -2.76 1.05
N VAL A 85 -29.43 -2.17 2.08
CA VAL A 85 -28.18 -2.65 2.69
C VAL A 85 -28.25 -2.53 4.21
N PHE A 86 -27.57 -3.45 4.91
CA PHE A 86 -27.55 -3.54 6.38
C PHE A 86 -26.13 -3.73 6.90
N ALA A 87 -25.85 -3.32 8.14
CA ALA A 87 -24.52 -3.43 8.73
C ALA A 87 -24.03 -4.89 8.78
N VAL A 88 -24.95 -5.82 9.02
CA VAL A 88 -24.72 -7.27 8.93
C VAL A 88 -25.71 -7.82 7.91
N GLU A 89 -25.20 -8.56 6.92
CA GLU A 89 -25.99 -9.18 5.87
C GLU A 89 -25.76 -10.71 5.87
N PRO A 90 -26.82 -11.53 6.00
CA PRO A 90 -28.24 -11.16 6.13
C PRO A 90 -28.57 -10.48 7.48
N PRO A 91 -29.59 -9.60 7.54
CA PRO A 91 -29.93 -8.87 8.75
C PRO A 91 -30.38 -9.81 9.87
N GLN A 92 -29.78 -9.65 11.05
CA GLN A 92 -30.13 -10.46 12.22
C GLN A 92 -31.29 -9.86 13.03
N ASP A 93 -31.46 -8.53 12.95
CA ASP A 93 -32.56 -7.81 13.59
C ASP A 93 -33.66 -7.52 12.57
N ALA A 94 -34.83 -8.12 12.78
CA ALA A 94 -35.97 -7.97 11.87
C ALA A 94 -36.82 -6.73 12.14
N ARG A 95 -36.54 -5.93 13.19
CA ARG A 95 -37.40 -4.79 13.56
C ARG A 95 -37.54 -3.78 12.44
N LEU A 96 -36.42 -3.40 11.79
CA LEU A 96 -36.48 -2.52 10.62
C LEU A 96 -37.13 -3.18 9.40
N LEU A 97 -36.89 -4.48 9.18
CA LEU A 97 -37.50 -5.24 8.08
C LEU A 97 -39.04 -5.31 8.20
N GLN A 98 -39.56 -5.32 9.43
CA GLN A 98 -40.98 -5.46 9.73
C GLN A 98 -41.69 -4.13 9.99
N HIS A 99 -40.95 -3.02 10.05
CA HIS A 99 -41.52 -1.73 10.37
C HIS A 99 -42.34 -1.18 9.19
N GLU A 100 -43.60 -0.79 9.42
CA GLU A 100 -44.55 -0.41 8.36
C GLU A 100 -44.11 0.78 7.50
N ARG A 101 -43.25 1.64 8.05
CA ARG A 101 -42.68 2.82 7.36
C ARG A 101 -41.31 2.56 6.72
N VAL A 102 -40.87 1.31 6.65
CA VAL A 102 -39.59 0.94 6.08
C VAL A 102 -39.81 0.05 4.87
N LEU A 103 -39.27 0.47 3.73
CA LEU A 103 -39.18 -0.34 2.52
C LEU A 103 -37.79 -0.95 2.46
N THR A 104 -37.71 -2.27 2.27
CA THR A 104 -36.43 -2.97 2.22
C THR A 104 -36.29 -3.82 0.97
N THR A 105 -35.07 -3.89 0.45
CA THR A 105 -34.68 -4.80 -0.63
C THR A 105 -33.38 -5.52 -0.25
N PRO A 106 -33.18 -6.79 -0.67
CA PRO A 106 -32.04 -7.58 -0.24
C PRO A 106 -30.79 -7.32 -1.11
N HIS A 107 -30.16 -6.15 -0.94
CA HIS A 107 -28.92 -5.75 -1.62
C HIS A 107 -28.99 -5.94 -3.15
N LEU A 108 -30.03 -5.38 -3.75
CA LEU A 108 -30.36 -5.55 -5.16
C LEU A 108 -29.86 -4.42 -6.06
N GLY A 109 -29.20 -3.39 -5.52
CA GLY A 109 -28.79 -2.21 -6.30
C GLY A 109 -27.98 -2.51 -7.57
N ALA A 110 -27.21 -3.60 -7.59
CA ALA A 110 -26.43 -4.06 -8.75
C ALA A 110 -27.01 -5.30 -9.46
N SER A 111 -28.16 -5.81 -9.02
CA SER A 111 -28.76 -7.06 -9.49
C SER A 111 -29.64 -6.86 -10.73
N THR A 112 -29.16 -6.09 -11.70
CA THR A 112 -29.82 -5.89 -13.01
C THR A 112 -29.07 -6.64 -14.12
N ILE A 113 -29.80 -7.07 -15.16
CA ILE A 113 -29.21 -7.80 -16.31
C ILE A 113 -28.10 -6.95 -16.96
N GLU A 114 -28.34 -5.65 -17.11
CA GLU A 114 -27.42 -4.71 -17.73
C GLU A 114 -26.17 -4.49 -16.88
N ALA A 115 -26.32 -4.35 -15.56
CA ALA A 115 -25.18 -4.18 -14.66
C ALA A 115 -24.33 -5.44 -14.59
N GLN A 116 -24.95 -6.61 -14.43
CA GLN A 116 -24.24 -7.89 -14.39
C GLN A 116 -23.53 -8.18 -15.73
N SER A 117 -24.18 -7.90 -16.85
CA SER A 117 -23.57 -8.08 -18.19
C SER A 117 -22.37 -7.14 -18.39
N ARG A 118 -22.50 -5.87 -18.01
CA ARG A 118 -21.40 -4.91 -18.10
C ARG A 118 -20.21 -5.32 -17.23
N VAL A 119 -20.46 -5.73 -15.99
CA VAL A 119 -19.42 -6.23 -15.07
C VAL A 119 -18.75 -7.48 -15.63
N ALA A 120 -19.51 -8.43 -16.19
CA ALA A 120 -18.97 -9.64 -16.79
C ALA A 120 -18.05 -9.32 -17.98
N VAL A 121 -18.48 -8.44 -18.88
CA VAL A 121 -17.68 -7.99 -20.03
C VAL A 121 -16.41 -7.27 -19.55
N GLU A 122 -16.53 -6.33 -18.62
CA GLU A 122 -15.39 -5.57 -18.09
C GLU A 122 -14.35 -6.51 -17.46
N ILE A 123 -14.77 -7.48 -16.64
CA ILE A 123 -13.88 -8.48 -16.05
C ILE A 123 -13.22 -9.35 -17.13
N ALA A 124 -13.98 -9.82 -18.12
CA ALA A 124 -13.44 -10.63 -19.21
C ALA A 124 -12.38 -9.87 -20.03
N GLU A 125 -12.63 -8.59 -20.31
CA GLU A 125 -11.66 -7.71 -20.97
C GLU A 125 -10.40 -7.52 -20.12
N GLN A 126 -10.52 -7.35 -18.80
CA GLN A 126 -9.34 -7.31 -17.92
C GLN A 126 -8.52 -8.61 -18.00
N PHE A 127 -9.15 -9.78 -18.07
CA PHE A 127 -8.44 -11.07 -18.23
C PHE A 127 -7.70 -11.17 -19.58
N VAL A 128 -8.34 -10.75 -20.68
CA VAL A 128 -7.70 -10.74 -22.01
C VAL A 128 -6.48 -9.82 -22.03
N ARG A 129 -6.61 -8.63 -21.45
CA ARG A 129 -5.51 -7.66 -21.32
C ARG A 129 -4.37 -8.23 -20.49
N LEU A 130 -4.70 -8.84 -19.35
CA LEU A 130 -3.72 -9.50 -18.50
C LEU A 130 -2.96 -10.61 -19.24
N ALA A 131 -3.67 -11.46 -19.99
CA ALA A 131 -3.07 -12.54 -20.79
C ALA A 131 -2.14 -12.02 -21.90
N ARG A 132 -2.36 -10.80 -22.39
CA ARG A 132 -1.50 -10.11 -23.36
C ARG A 132 -0.34 -9.34 -22.72
N GLY A 133 -0.22 -9.37 -21.39
CA GLY A 133 0.78 -8.61 -20.65
C GLY A 133 0.49 -7.11 -20.59
N GLU A 134 -0.73 -6.70 -20.87
CA GLU A 134 -1.19 -5.31 -20.73
C GLU A 134 -1.57 -5.00 -19.29
N GLY A 135 -1.54 -3.72 -18.91
CA GLY A 135 -2.00 -3.28 -17.59
C GLY A 135 -3.52 -3.40 -17.45
N VAL A 136 -3.99 -3.62 -16.22
CA VAL A 136 -5.42 -3.66 -15.89
C VAL A 136 -5.88 -2.36 -15.23
N HIS A 137 -7.17 -2.07 -15.29
CA HIS A 137 -7.80 -0.93 -14.63
C HIS A 137 -8.63 -1.38 -13.42
N GLY A 138 -8.83 -0.50 -12.43
CA GLY A 138 -9.65 -0.80 -11.25
C GLY A 138 -9.01 -1.78 -10.25
N ALA A 139 -7.71 -2.06 -10.39
CA ALA A 139 -6.93 -2.91 -9.51
C ALA A 139 -6.93 -2.42 -8.05
N VAL A 140 -7.77 -3.02 -7.20
CA VAL A 140 -7.81 -2.70 -5.75
C VAL A 140 -6.58 -3.26 -5.01
N ASN A 141 -6.04 -4.38 -5.48
CA ASN A 141 -4.82 -5.01 -4.98
C ASN A 141 -3.75 -4.99 -6.07
N GLY A 142 -3.31 -3.80 -6.49
CA GLY A 142 -2.33 -3.63 -7.59
C GLY A 142 -1.01 -4.40 -7.43
N GLU A 143 -0.72 -4.92 -6.23
CA GLU A 143 0.39 -5.84 -5.96
C GLU A 143 0.22 -7.21 -6.65
N GLY A 144 -1.03 -7.65 -6.92
CA GLY A 144 -1.33 -8.92 -7.59
C GLY A 144 -1.47 -8.83 -9.11
N LEU A 145 -1.43 -7.62 -9.69
CA LEU A 145 -1.70 -7.39 -11.11
C LEU A 145 -0.44 -7.21 -11.96
N ALA A 146 0.72 -7.47 -11.36
CA ALA A 146 1.93 -7.85 -12.06
C ALA A 146 1.90 -9.37 -12.35
N ALA A 147 0.98 -9.82 -13.21
CA ALA A 147 0.76 -11.25 -13.52
C ALA A 147 1.85 -11.87 -14.43
N ASN A 148 3.11 -11.56 -14.15
CA ASN A 148 4.23 -12.43 -14.50
C ASN A 148 5.01 -12.70 -13.20
N PRO A 149 5.15 -13.97 -12.75
CA PRO A 149 5.94 -14.34 -11.57
C PRO A 149 7.34 -13.72 -11.55
N GLU A 150 7.96 -13.57 -12.73
CA GLU A 150 9.23 -12.86 -12.91
C GLU A 150 9.12 -11.40 -12.45
N THR A 151 8.09 -10.67 -12.90
CA THR A 151 7.90 -9.26 -12.52
C THR A 151 7.54 -9.06 -11.06
N ALA A 152 6.76 -9.97 -10.46
CA ALA A 152 6.42 -9.92 -9.06
C ALA A 152 7.66 -10.06 -8.17
N ALA A 153 8.57 -10.96 -8.54
CA ALA A 153 9.81 -11.17 -7.79
C ALA A 153 10.75 -9.95 -7.87
N TRP A 154 10.83 -9.28 -9.03
CA TRP A 154 11.57 -8.02 -9.17
C TRP A 154 10.95 -6.85 -8.41
N GLN A 155 9.62 -6.74 -8.36
CA GLN A 155 8.93 -5.70 -7.58
C GLN A 155 9.12 -5.93 -6.08
N LEU A 156 9.00 -7.17 -5.62
CA LEU A 156 9.28 -7.53 -4.23
C LEU A 156 10.73 -7.20 -3.86
N LEU A 157 11.68 -7.55 -4.72
CA LEU A 157 13.08 -7.19 -4.54
C LEU A 157 13.27 -5.67 -4.46
N ALA A 158 12.72 -4.90 -5.41
CA ALA A 158 12.81 -3.44 -5.42
C ALA A 158 12.26 -2.81 -4.13
N ARG A 159 11.12 -3.31 -3.65
CA ARG A 159 10.50 -2.88 -2.40
C ARG A 159 11.40 -3.15 -1.19
N ARG A 160 11.92 -4.38 -1.07
CA ARG A 160 12.77 -4.78 0.05
C ARG A 160 14.11 -4.06 0.06
N LEU A 161 14.75 -3.91 -1.11
CA LEU A 161 15.98 -3.12 -1.24
C LEU A 161 15.75 -1.65 -0.86
N ALA A 162 14.64 -1.04 -1.29
CA ALA A 162 14.34 0.34 -0.95
C ALA A 162 14.05 0.53 0.54
N GLN A 163 13.32 -0.42 1.15
CA GLN A 163 13.09 -0.46 2.59
C GLN A 163 14.41 -0.56 3.36
N LEU A 164 15.32 -1.43 2.93
CA LEU A 164 16.64 -1.60 3.54
C LEU A 164 17.51 -0.34 3.38
N ALA A 165 17.53 0.25 2.18
CA ALA A 165 18.26 1.46 1.89
C ALA A 165 17.76 2.65 2.74
N ALA A 166 16.44 2.85 2.80
CA ALA A 166 15.81 3.91 3.58
C ALA A 166 16.01 3.73 5.09
N ALA A 167 15.86 2.49 5.60
CA ALA A 167 16.08 2.18 7.00
C ALA A 167 17.55 2.42 7.42
N GLY A 168 18.51 2.04 6.58
CA GLY A 168 19.93 2.29 6.87
C GLY A 168 20.29 3.77 6.85
N VAL A 169 19.66 4.58 5.98
CA VAL A 169 19.79 6.04 6.02
C VAL A 169 19.21 6.57 7.35
N ALA A 170 17.98 6.20 7.70
CA ALA A 170 17.33 6.65 8.94
C ALA A 170 18.13 6.28 10.20
N ALA A 171 18.78 5.11 10.20
CA ALA A 171 19.66 4.64 11.25
C ALA A 171 21.06 5.29 11.25
N GLY A 172 21.34 6.24 10.35
CA GLY A 172 22.61 6.96 10.25
C GLY A 172 23.76 6.17 9.62
N LEU A 173 23.51 4.97 9.10
CA LEU A 173 24.52 4.11 8.48
C LEU A 173 25.07 4.70 7.17
N ALA A 174 24.26 5.49 6.48
CA ALA A 174 24.59 6.12 5.20
C ALA A 174 25.11 7.57 5.34
N GLY A 175 25.40 8.05 6.56
CA GLY A 175 25.79 9.44 6.83
C GLY A 175 24.66 10.32 7.37
N PRO A 176 24.87 11.64 7.46
CA PRO A 176 23.91 12.54 8.11
C PRO A 176 22.56 12.53 7.41
N ASN A 177 21.49 12.57 8.21
CA ASN A 177 20.13 12.70 7.71
C ASN A 177 19.96 14.09 7.08
N GLY A 178 19.61 14.12 5.79
CA GLY A 178 19.14 15.32 5.10
C GLY A 178 17.63 15.29 4.90
N ASP A 179 17.06 16.44 4.54
CA ASP A 179 15.60 16.65 4.42
C ASP A 179 14.94 15.79 3.32
N ARG A 180 15.72 15.39 2.30
CA ARG A 180 15.24 14.57 1.18
C ARG A 180 16.04 13.28 1.06
N LEU A 181 15.34 12.20 0.71
CA LEU A 181 15.91 10.90 0.40
C LEU A 181 15.78 10.66 -1.10
N ARG A 182 16.91 10.61 -1.82
CA ARG A 182 16.91 10.14 -3.21
C ARG A 182 17.34 8.68 -3.25
N LEU A 183 16.52 7.86 -3.90
CA LEU A 183 16.83 6.48 -4.23
C LEU A 183 16.97 6.37 -5.73
N ARG A 184 18.07 5.79 -6.21
CA ARG A 184 18.26 5.53 -7.63
C ARG A 184 18.31 4.02 -7.84
N LEU A 185 17.37 3.52 -8.63
CA LEU A 185 17.30 2.11 -9.03
C LEU A 185 18.14 1.91 -10.28
N ARG A 186 19.13 1.04 -10.20
CA ARG A 186 19.96 0.62 -11.33
C ARG A 186 19.61 -0.79 -11.73
N ALA A 187 19.21 -0.97 -12.98
CA ALA A 187 18.82 -2.26 -13.51
C ALA A 187 19.40 -2.49 -14.92
N PRO A 188 19.66 -3.76 -15.30
CA PRO A 188 20.01 -4.13 -16.66
C PRO A 188 18.98 -3.70 -17.70
N ALA A 189 19.41 -3.54 -18.95
CA ALA A 189 18.53 -3.21 -20.08
C ALA A 189 17.34 -4.17 -20.23
N ALA A 190 17.51 -5.45 -19.86
CA ALA A 190 16.44 -6.46 -19.88
C ALA A 190 15.25 -6.09 -18.96
N LEU A 191 15.49 -5.33 -17.89
CA LEU A 191 14.47 -4.88 -16.94
C LEU A 191 13.95 -3.47 -17.24
N ALA A 192 14.41 -2.81 -18.30
CA ALA A 192 13.99 -1.45 -18.64
C ALA A 192 12.46 -1.33 -18.83
N ARG A 193 11.80 -2.37 -19.36
CA ARG A 193 10.33 -2.44 -19.47
C ARG A 193 9.60 -2.38 -18.12
N LEU A 194 10.30 -2.68 -17.03
CA LEU A 194 9.78 -2.70 -15.67
C LEU A 194 10.13 -1.42 -14.89
N ALA A 195 10.70 -0.39 -15.52
CA ALA A 195 11.11 0.84 -14.82
C ALA A 195 10.02 1.41 -13.90
N ARG A 196 8.81 1.65 -14.43
CA ARG A 196 7.67 2.20 -13.68
C ARG A 196 7.24 1.31 -12.50
N PRO A 197 6.95 0.01 -12.67
CA PRO A 197 6.58 -0.84 -11.55
C PRO A 197 7.69 -0.99 -10.50
N LEU A 198 8.97 -1.01 -10.89
CA LEU A 198 10.08 -1.07 -9.96
C LEU A 198 10.22 0.23 -9.15
N GLN A 199 10.07 1.39 -9.79
CA GLN A 199 10.03 2.68 -9.10
C GLN A 199 8.88 2.76 -8.09
N ALA A 200 7.68 2.31 -8.48
CA ALA A 200 6.52 2.28 -7.59
C ALA A 200 6.74 1.34 -6.39
N ALA A 201 7.33 0.17 -6.62
CA ALA A 201 7.62 -0.80 -5.56
C ALA A 201 8.69 -0.28 -4.59
N ALA A 202 9.76 0.34 -5.11
CA ALA A 202 10.76 0.99 -4.29
C ALA A 202 10.20 2.17 -3.48
N ALA A 203 9.36 3.02 -4.09
CA ALA A 203 8.68 4.11 -3.39
C ALA A 203 7.81 3.59 -2.23
N ALA A 204 7.03 2.52 -2.46
CA ALA A 204 6.24 1.87 -1.42
C ALA A 204 7.12 1.28 -0.29
N GLY A 205 8.26 0.69 -0.63
CA GLY A 205 9.22 0.16 0.34
C GLY A 205 9.84 1.25 1.23
N ALA A 206 10.20 2.39 0.64
CA ALA A 206 10.75 3.53 1.37
C ALA A 206 9.71 4.23 2.26
N LEU A 207 8.46 4.34 1.82
CA LEU A 207 7.36 4.87 2.63
C LEU A 207 7.07 4.01 3.87
N ALA A 208 7.22 2.69 3.76
CA ALA A 208 7.01 1.77 4.87
C ALA A 208 7.94 2.05 6.07
N THR A 209 9.17 2.55 5.84
CA THR A 209 10.08 2.93 6.93
C THR A 209 9.64 4.19 7.67
N ARG A 210 8.62 4.88 7.17
CA ARG A 210 7.98 6.06 7.78
C ARG A 210 6.59 5.76 8.33
N GLY A 211 6.22 4.49 8.42
CA GLY A 211 4.93 4.05 8.95
C GLY A 211 3.76 4.14 7.96
N GLU A 212 4.01 4.48 6.69
CA GLU A 212 2.97 4.48 5.65
C GLU A 212 3.02 3.16 4.86
N SER A 213 2.02 2.29 5.09
CA SER A 213 1.83 1.07 4.30
C SER A 213 0.97 1.37 3.07
N ARG A 214 1.53 1.16 1.87
CA ARG A 214 0.86 1.49 0.60
C ARG A 214 1.17 0.46 -0.47
N GLY A 215 0.20 0.24 -1.36
CA GLY A 215 0.42 -0.50 -2.61
C GLY A 215 1.10 0.35 -3.69
N LEU A 216 1.27 -0.21 -4.90
CA LEU A 216 2.01 0.45 -5.99
C LEU A 216 1.31 1.70 -6.57
N VAL A 217 -0.03 1.72 -6.55
CA VAL A 217 -0.82 2.79 -7.17
C VAL A 217 -0.61 4.11 -6.43
N GLY A 218 -0.04 5.09 -7.11
CA GLY A 218 0.27 6.40 -6.55
C GLY A 218 1.40 6.41 -5.51
N ALA A 219 2.15 5.32 -5.35
CA ALA A 219 3.27 5.23 -4.40
C ALA A 219 4.33 6.31 -4.63
N VAL A 220 4.72 6.53 -5.89
CA VAL A 220 5.70 7.56 -6.27
C VAL A 220 5.22 8.96 -5.89
N ALA A 221 3.95 9.28 -6.15
CA ALA A 221 3.39 10.58 -5.82
C ALA A 221 3.34 10.83 -4.30
N ALA A 222 3.04 9.80 -3.50
CA ALA A 222 3.07 9.87 -2.04
C ALA A 222 4.51 10.02 -1.51
N ALA A 223 5.45 9.24 -2.05
CA ALA A 223 6.86 9.33 -1.71
C ALA A 223 7.41 10.74 -1.94
N ASN A 224 7.13 11.33 -3.12
CA ASN A 224 7.56 12.69 -3.45
C ASN A 224 7.01 13.73 -2.48
N LYS A 225 5.74 13.60 -2.04
CA LYS A 225 5.14 14.50 -1.04
C LYS A 225 5.85 14.46 0.31
N GLN A 226 6.47 13.33 0.65
CA GLN A 226 7.28 13.21 1.85
C GLN A 226 8.77 13.50 1.60
N GLY A 227 9.16 13.99 0.42
CA GLY A 227 10.57 14.26 0.10
C GLY A 227 11.41 13.01 -0.18
N ILE A 228 10.78 11.90 -0.60
CA ILE A 228 11.47 10.73 -1.14
C ILE A 228 11.35 10.76 -2.67
N ASP A 229 12.47 10.91 -3.37
CA ASP A 229 12.50 10.85 -4.83
C ASP A 229 13.05 9.47 -5.26
N VAL A 230 12.42 8.85 -6.26
CA VAL A 230 12.81 7.53 -6.76
C VAL A 230 13.06 7.58 -8.25
N ASP A 231 14.35 7.54 -8.63
CA ASP A 231 14.80 7.54 -10.02
C ASP A 231 15.10 6.12 -10.51
N PHE A 232 15.01 5.92 -11.81
CA PHE A 232 15.38 4.66 -12.46
C PHE A 232 16.42 4.94 -13.55
N GLU A 233 17.50 4.18 -13.53
CA GLU A 233 18.61 4.25 -14.46
C GLU A 233 18.86 2.85 -15.04
N VAL A 234 19.04 2.77 -16.36
CA VAL A 234 19.50 1.55 -17.01
C VAL A 234 21.02 1.49 -16.87
N ALA A 235 21.54 0.45 -16.23
CA ALA A 235 22.97 0.24 -16.11
C ALA A 235 23.60 -0.03 -17.49
N GLU A 236 24.77 0.57 -17.77
CA GLU A 236 25.57 0.23 -18.94
C GLU A 236 25.95 -1.26 -18.90
N ALA A 237 26.02 -1.89 -20.09
CA ALA A 237 26.27 -3.33 -20.18
C ALA A 237 27.62 -3.70 -19.56
N GLU A 238 27.61 -4.39 -18.41
CA GLU A 238 28.82 -5.04 -17.91
C GLU A 238 29.29 -6.10 -18.92
N VAL A 239 30.59 -6.12 -19.20
CA VAL A 239 31.21 -7.14 -20.06
C VAL A 239 31.07 -8.49 -19.36
N VAL A 240 30.05 -9.25 -19.74
CA VAL A 240 29.82 -10.60 -19.25
C VAL A 240 30.98 -11.48 -19.70
N LYS A 241 31.76 -12.02 -18.74
CA LYS A 241 32.72 -13.10 -19.04
C LYS A 241 31.96 -14.26 -19.67
N LYS A 242 32.40 -14.71 -20.86
CA LYS A 242 31.80 -15.83 -21.62
C LYS A 242 31.44 -17.00 -20.69
N GLY A 243 30.14 -17.30 -20.56
CA GLY A 243 29.62 -18.42 -19.76
C GLY A 243 28.81 -18.04 -18.52
N ALA A 244 28.74 -16.77 -18.13
CA ALA A 244 27.85 -16.31 -17.06
C ALA A 244 26.48 -15.87 -17.61
N ALA A 245 25.39 -16.23 -16.93
CA ALA A 245 24.04 -15.76 -17.26
C ALA A 245 23.96 -14.22 -17.22
N ALA A 246 23.10 -13.64 -18.06
CA ALA A 246 22.87 -12.19 -18.18
C ALA A 246 22.70 -11.51 -16.81
N PRO A 247 23.07 -10.22 -16.63
CA PRO A 247 23.11 -9.60 -15.31
C PRO A 247 21.73 -9.68 -14.63
N THR A 248 21.68 -10.36 -13.48
CA THR A 248 20.49 -10.69 -12.69
C THR A 248 20.32 -9.78 -11.49
N THR A 249 20.89 -8.58 -11.49
CA THR A 249 20.98 -7.75 -10.28
C THR A 249 20.21 -6.44 -10.40
N LEU A 250 19.41 -6.12 -9.38
CA LEU A 250 18.84 -4.79 -9.15
C LEU A 250 19.65 -4.13 -8.03
N GLU A 251 20.06 -2.89 -8.20
CA GLU A 251 20.78 -2.12 -7.19
C GLU A 251 20.04 -0.83 -6.85
N ILE A 252 20.05 -0.44 -5.59
CA ILE A 252 19.55 0.85 -5.11
C ILE A 252 20.69 1.58 -4.42
N ASP A 253 21.07 2.75 -4.95
CA ASP A 253 22.02 3.67 -4.34
C ASP A 253 21.33 4.95 -3.84
N CYS A 254 21.93 5.56 -2.83
CA CYS A 254 21.52 6.86 -2.30
C CYS A 254 22.55 7.92 -2.71
N PRO A 255 22.40 8.60 -3.86
CA PRO A 255 23.45 9.45 -4.44
C PRO A 255 23.82 10.66 -3.56
N ASP A 256 22.89 11.16 -2.76
CA ASP A 256 23.09 12.30 -1.86
C ASP A 256 23.62 11.88 -0.47
N ARG A 257 24.13 10.66 -0.33
CA ARG A 257 24.61 10.07 0.93
C ARG A 257 26.05 9.61 0.79
N ARG A 258 26.62 9.03 1.86
CA ARG A 258 28.01 8.55 1.85
C ARG A 258 28.27 7.70 0.60
N PRO A 259 29.36 7.96 -0.16
CA PRO A 259 29.73 7.14 -1.29
C PRO A 259 29.80 5.67 -0.86
N GLY A 260 29.07 4.80 -1.56
CA GLY A 260 29.07 3.37 -1.31
C GLY A 260 27.89 2.84 -0.50
N TRP A 261 26.94 3.64 0.00
CA TRP A 261 25.68 3.07 0.49
C TRP A 261 24.79 2.63 -0.68
N SER A 262 24.94 1.36 -1.05
CA SER A 262 24.09 0.68 -2.02
C SER A 262 23.67 -0.69 -1.53
N VAL A 263 22.49 -1.13 -1.94
CA VAL A 263 22.00 -2.49 -1.69
C VAL A 263 21.60 -3.09 -3.01
N GLY A 264 22.03 -4.33 -3.26
CA GLY A 264 21.79 -5.02 -4.51
C GLY A 264 21.34 -6.45 -4.28
N GLY A 265 20.55 -6.97 -5.20
CA GLY A 265 20.01 -8.32 -5.08
C GLY A 265 19.54 -8.92 -6.39
N VAL A 266 19.13 -10.19 -6.33
CA VAL A 266 18.69 -10.97 -7.50
C VAL A 266 17.19 -11.26 -7.47
N GLY A 267 16.54 -11.23 -8.63
CA GLY A 267 15.07 -11.33 -8.75
C GLY A 267 14.52 -12.76 -8.84
N SER A 268 15.31 -13.78 -9.18
CA SER A 268 14.83 -15.18 -9.27
C SER A 268 14.46 -15.79 -7.92
N GLY A 269 14.91 -15.15 -6.84
CA GLY A 269 14.40 -15.25 -5.47
C GLY A 269 14.91 -14.01 -4.76
N PRO A 270 14.04 -13.13 -4.21
CA PRO A 270 14.41 -11.79 -3.75
C PRO A 270 15.46 -11.89 -2.66
N ALA A 271 16.72 -11.78 -3.05
CA ALA A 271 17.84 -12.02 -2.17
C ALA A 271 18.85 -10.88 -2.29
N LEU A 272 19.27 -10.36 -1.16
CA LEU A 272 20.36 -9.40 -1.03
C LEU A 272 21.69 -10.12 -1.35
N THR A 273 22.40 -9.61 -2.34
CA THR A 273 23.73 -10.09 -2.76
C THR A 273 24.81 -9.03 -2.60
N ARG A 274 24.43 -7.76 -2.49
CA ARG A 274 25.35 -6.64 -2.27
C ARG A 274 24.82 -5.71 -1.18
N CYS A 275 25.71 -5.25 -0.32
CA CYS A 275 25.42 -4.21 0.67
C CYS A 275 26.65 -3.34 0.87
N CYS A 276 26.47 -2.02 0.91
CA CYS A 276 27.53 -1.03 1.05
C CYS A 276 28.64 -1.16 -0.02
N GLY A 277 28.28 -1.41 -1.28
CA GLY A 277 29.25 -1.55 -2.38
C GLY A 277 30.12 -2.83 -2.31
N ARG A 278 29.74 -3.84 -1.52
CA ARG A 278 30.45 -5.12 -1.39
C ARG A 278 29.50 -6.31 -1.54
N GLU A 279 30.00 -7.39 -2.11
CA GLU A 279 29.25 -8.65 -2.24
C GLU A 279 29.18 -9.40 -0.90
N LEU A 280 28.01 -10.00 -0.66
CA LEU A 280 27.81 -10.89 0.47
C LEU A 280 28.47 -12.25 0.19
N SER A 281 28.97 -12.93 1.22
CA SER A 281 29.56 -14.27 1.10
C SER A 281 28.57 -15.34 0.63
N GLN A 282 27.28 -15.10 0.86
CA GLN A 282 26.16 -15.89 0.34
C GLN A 282 24.94 -14.97 0.18
N PRO A 283 24.06 -15.22 -0.82
CA PRO A 283 22.82 -14.48 -0.94
C PRO A 283 21.95 -14.60 0.32
N LEU A 284 21.41 -13.48 0.80
CA LEU A 284 20.46 -13.44 1.91
C LEU A 284 19.05 -13.24 1.36
N VAL A 285 18.18 -14.24 1.51
CA VAL A 285 16.77 -14.12 1.11
C VAL A 285 16.09 -13.02 1.97
N LEU A 286 15.32 -12.16 1.31
CA LEU A 286 14.62 -11.03 1.93
C LEU A 286 13.16 -11.41 2.26
N ASP A 287 12.98 -12.46 3.05
CA ASP A 287 11.70 -13.06 3.43
C ASP A 287 11.42 -12.99 4.95
N GLY A 288 11.72 -11.85 5.60
CA GLY A 288 11.52 -11.71 7.05
C GLY A 288 12.08 -10.41 7.60
N THR A 289 12.42 -10.41 8.88
CA THR A 289 13.03 -9.24 9.52
C THR A 289 14.52 -9.23 9.26
N VAL A 290 15.03 -8.12 8.71
CA VAL A 290 16.46 -7.92 8.48
C VAL A 290 16.98 -6.90 9.49
N ALA A 291 17.87 -7.32 10.39
CA ALA A 291 18.57 -6.39 11.26
C ALA A 291 19.92 -5.99 10.65
N LEU A 292 20.21 -4.69 10.65
CA LEU A 292 21.48 -4.13 10.26
C LEU A 292 22.21 -3.60 11.49
N LEU A 293 23.40 -4.12 11.77
CA LEU A 293 24.18 -3.78 12.96
C LEU A 293 25.51 -3.19 12.53
N GLN A 294 25.88 -2.01 13.03
CA GLN A 294 27.22 -1.44 12.83
C GLN A 294 28.02 -1.53 14.14
N ALA A 295 29.18 -2.17 14.11
CA ALA A 295 30.05 -2.33 15.28
C ALA A 295 31.51 -2.04 14.92
N GLY A 296 32.30 -1.47 15.84
CA GLY A 296 33.75 -1.27 15.63
C GLY A 296 34.54 -2.58 15.57
N ALA A 297 35.76 -2.56 15.03
CA ALA A 297 36.51 -3.77 14.67
C ALA A 297 36.82 -4.64 15.88
N ALA A 298 37.09 -4.00 17.02
CA ALA A 298 37.31 -4.69 18.30
C ALA A 298 36.03 -5.32 18.88
N GLN A 299 34.87 -4.75 18.55
CA GLN A 299 33.55 -5.19 19.04
C GLN A 299 32.90 -6.22 18.12
N LEU A 300 33.36 -6.35 16.86
CA LEU A 300 32.74 -7.30 15.94
C LEU A 300 32.91 -8.77 16.36
N PRO A 301 34.11 -9.27 16.74
CA PRO A 301 34.26 -10.66 17.16
C PRO A 301 33.36 -11.10 18.34
N PRO A 302 33.14 -10.30 19.40
CA PRO A 302 32.17 -10.65 20.44
C PRO A 302 30.70 -10.55 19.97
N VAL A 303 30.34 -9.55 19.16
CA VAL A 303 28.98 -9.45 18.56
C VAL A 303 28.69 -10.66 17.67
N GLN A 304 29.66 -11.07 16.84
CA GLN A 304 29.56 -12.28 16.02
C GLN A 304 29.37 -13.53 16.85
N ARG A 305 30.10 -13.67 17.97
CA ARG A 305 29.93 -14.80 18.88
C ARG A 305 28.56 -14.81 19.55
N LEU A 306 28.03 -13.66 19.96
CA LEU A 306 26.69 -13.53 20.52
C LEU A 306 25.61 -13.90 19.48
N LEU A 307 25.71 -13.37 18.27
CA LEU A 307 24.80 -13.69 17.17
C LEU A 307 24.91 -15.16 16.74
N ALA A 308 26.12 -15.72 16.75
CA ALA A 308 26.34 -17.13 16.49
C ALA A 308 25.81 -18.03 17.62
N ALA A 309 25.85 -17.59 18.88
CA ALA A 309 25.27 -18.31 20.01
C ALA A 309 23.74 -18.26 19.99
N ALA A 310 23.14 -17.15 19.54
CA ALA A 310 21.71 -17.05 19.29
C ALA A 310 21.22 -18.00 18.17
N ARG A 311 22.12 -18.55 17.31
CA ARG A 311 21.78 -19.50 16.23
C ARG A 311 21.12 -20.79 16.72
N SER A 312 21.35 -21.24 17.96
CA SER A 312 20.85 -22.55 18.40
C SER A 312 19.38 -22.55 18.82
N ALA A 313 18.70 -21.39 18.84
CA ALA A 313 17.30 -21.28 19.28
C ALA A 313 16.28 -21.17 18.12
N ASP A 314 16.50 -20.34 17.09
CA ASP A 314 15.44 -19.99 16.11
C ASP A 314 15.82 -20.07 14.61
N GLY A 315 17.01 -20.57 14.27
CA GLY A 315 17.27 -21.08 12.92
C GLY A 315 17.09 -20.11 11.73
N SER A 316 17.80 -18.97 11.69
CA SER A 316 18.51 -18.47 10.49
C SER A 316 19.15 -17.10 10.74
N CYS A 317 20.47 -16.97 10.62
CA CYS A 317 21.18 -15.69 10.71
C CYS A 317 22.43 -15.75 9.81
N VAL A 318 22.55 -14.84 8.85
CA VAL A 318 23.66 -14.76 7.89
C VAL A 318 24.55 -13.56 8.22
N VAL A 319 25.58 -13.80 9.01
CA VAL A 319 26.59 -12.77 9.33
C VAL A 319 27.47 -12.53 8.10
N CYS A 320 27.23 -11.43 7.39
CA CYS A 320 28.14 -10.96 6.35
C CYS A 320 29.25 -10.09 6.96
N ARG A 321 30.49 -10.34 6.58
CA ARG A 321 31.64 -9.56 7.02
C ARG A 321 31.96 -8.51 5.96
N LEU A 322 31.77 -7.23 6.30
CA LEU A 322 32.26 -6.13 5.48
C LEU A 322 33.68 -5.77 5.96
N ASP A 323 34.71 -6.29 5.32
CA ASP A 323 36.10 -5.84 5.55
C ASP A 323 36.45 -4.74 4.51
N GLY A 324 36.87 -3.53 4.94
CA GLY A 324 37.40 -2.51 4.02
C GLY A 324 37.55 -1.06 4.56
N PRO A 325 38.42 -0.23 3.94
CA PRO A 325 39.07 0.93 4.56
C PRO A 325 38.29 2.27 4.52
N ALA A 326 36.96 2.25 4.53
CA ALA A 326 36.14 3.48 4.43
C ALA A 326 35.02 3.58 5.48
N ALA A 327 35.05 2.71 6.48
CA ALA A 327 34.45 2.99 7.76
C ALA A 327 35.26 4.09 8.46
N VAL A 328 34.66 4.82 9.41
CA VAL A 328 35.47 5.28 10.56
C VAL A 328 36.29 4.06 10.99
N GLU A 329 37.62 4.14 10.91
CA GLU A 329 38.52 2.97 10.97
C GLU A 329 37.95 1.86 11.86
N GLY A 330 37.52 0.76 11.22
CA GLY A 330 37.11 -0.45 11.91
C GLY A 330 35.61 -0.76 12.01
N SER A 331 34.65 0.06 11.56
CA SER A 331 33.24 -0.39 11.63
C SER A 331 32.85 -1.45 10.57
N GLN A 332 32.17 -2.51 11.00
CA GLN A 332 31.68 -3.61 10.17
C GLN A 332 30.16 -3.75 10.35
N LEU A 333 29.44 -4.08 9.25
CA LEU A 333 28.00 -4.29 9.27
C LEU A 333 27.69 -5.79 9.44
N CYS A 334 26.80 -6.16 10.36
CA CYS A 334 26.25 -7.51 10.45
C CYS A 334 24.77 -7.47 10.03
N VAL A 335 24.39 -8.39 9.16
CA VAL A 335 23.00 -8.59 8.76
C VAL A 335 22.46 -9.81 9.49
N THR A 336 21.29 -9.74 10.13
CA THR A 336 20.69 -10.90 10.81
C THR A 336 19.24 -11.07 10.39
N PHE A 337 18.74 -12.30 10.47
CA PHE A 337 17.39 -12.66 10.07
C PHE A 337 16.61 -13.23 11.27
N SER A 338 15.29 -13.06 11.24
CA SER A 338 14.29 -13.84 11.99
C SER A 338 13.03 -14.00 11.15
#